data_AF-A0A7W2K0V8-F1
#
_entry.id   AF-A0A7W2K0V8-F1
#
_cell.length_a   1.000
_cell.length_b   1.000
_cell.length_c   1.000
_cell.angle_alpha   90.00
_cell.angle_beta   90.00
_cell.angle_gamma   90.00
#
_symmetry.space_group_name_H-M   'P 1'
#
loop_
_entity.id
_entity.type
_entity.pdbx_description
1 polymer ?
#
loop_
_entity_poly.entity_id
_entity_poly.type
_entity_poly.pdbx_seq_one_letter_code
_entity_poly.pdbx_strand_id
1 'polypeptide(L)'
;PMSANTSLHSNAFNFMGYLQGGVDPRTGQYTVSISLLEAKVNALQGPDLPLALFFSPLNTLDSGYGLGWNLQLSQYDTATQIISAHSGGSFRRTGSEGSRVLMREQKIDDFRLFDEGGNIYRLVHRSGLVERLSKHAGSDLALPVEVYGDKGHLLKLEYESFSDKDNKIHPRLTQIKDHTDKVVLRIDRQSNRLDIHLNPNGSGNAKATYSLHMDSLKRVTSVVLPTTDQASWRY
;
A
#
# COMPACT_ATOMS: atom_id res chain seq x y z
N PRO A 1 -10.19 9.01 -8.94
CA PRO A 1 -9.14 9.80 -8.25
C PRO A 1 -8.37 8.92 -7.28
N MET A 2 -7.04 8.84 -7.46
CA MET A 2 -6.11 8.11 -6.60
C MET A 2 -6.44 8.22 -5.10
N SER A 3 -6.12 7.16 -4.35
CA SER A 3 -6.16 7.16 -2.88
C SER A 3 -5.19 8.19 -2.25
N ALA A 4 -4.22 8.67 -3.03
CA ALA A 4 -3.32 9.77 -2.74
C ALA A 4 -3.03 10.57 -4.03
N ASN A 5 -3.20 11.89 -4.02
CA ASN A 5 -3.02 12.75 -5.20
C ASN A 5 -1.68 13.50 -5.07
N THR A 6 -0.58 12.95 -5.60
CA THR A 6 0.75 13.59 -5.54
C THR A 6 1.56 13.38 -6.82
N SER A 7 2.11 14.47 -7.38
CA SER A 7 3.07 14.48 -8.49
C SER A 7 4.48 14.85 -7.99
N LEU A 8 5.01 14.13 -7.00
CA LEU A 8 6.33 14.38 -6.42
C LEU A 8 7.10 13.06 -6.26
N HIS A 9 8.24 12.95 -6.95
CA HIS A 9 9.16 11.83 -6.92
C HIS A 9 10.28 12.16 -5.91
N SER A 10 10.45 11.38 -4.85
CA SER A 10 11.58 11.53 -3.90
C SER A 10 12.35 10.22 -3.78
N ASN A 11 13.68 10.29 -3.85
CA ASN A 11 14.59 9.12 -3.72
C ASN A 11 14.86 8.73 -2.25
N ALA A 12 14.08 9.23 -1.30
CA ALA A 12 14.26 8.96 0.14
C ALA A 12 13.89 7.52 0.57
N PHE A 13 13.38 6.68 -0.33
CA PHE A 13 12.90 5.33 -0.05
C PHE A 13 14.00 4.25 0.07
N ASN A 14 15.29 4.61 0.08
CA ASN A 14 16.40 3.64 0.01
C ASN A 14 17.12 3.33 1.33
N PHE A 15 16.56 3.64 2.50
CA PHE A 15 17.24 3.34 3.78
C PHE A 15 16.45 2.39 4.66
N MET A 16 17.14 1.45 5.31
CA MET A 16 16.56 0.51 6.28
C MET A 16 16.34 1.24 7.62
N GLY A 17 15.09 1.62 7.88
CA GLY A 17 14.65 2.12 9.18
C GLY A 17 13.18 1.74 9.39
N TYR A 18 12.86 1.25 10.58
CA TYR A 18 11.52 0.79 10.95
C TYR A 18 10.49 1.95 10.98
N LEU A 19 10.95 3.14 11.36
CA LEU A 19 10.25 4.39 11.12
C LEU A 19 11.22 5.43 10.57
N GLN A 20 10.80 6.12 9.52
CA GLN A 20 11.54 7.24 8.94
C GLN A 20 10.64 8.47 8.91
N GLY A 21 10.91 9.42 9.80
CA GLY A 21 10.33 10.75 9.76
C GLY A 21 11.37 11.75 9.27
N GLY A 22 10.99 12.66 8.37
CA GLY A 22 11.92 13.64 7.85
C GLY A 22 11.23 14.81 7.19
N VAL A 23 11.88 15.97 7.28
CA VAL A 23 11.53 17.14 6.46
C VAL A 23 12.34 17.04 5.18
N ASP A 24 11.69 16.98 4.02
CA ASP A 24 12.41 17.10 2.75
C ASP A 24 13.01 18.51 2.67
N PRO A 25 14.35 18.66 2.68
CA PRO A 25 14.99 19.96 2.76
C PRO A 25 14.77 20.83 1.51
N ARG A 26 14.26 20.24 0.41
CA ARG A 26 13.95 20.99 -0.82
C ARG A 26 12.54 21.56 -0.83
N THR A 27 11.62 20.95 -0.09
CA THR A 27 10.19 21.32 -0.10
C THR A 27 9.66 21.78 1.25
N GLY A 28 10.42 21.57 2.33
CA GLY A 28 10.00 21.84 3.70
C GLY A 28 8.90 20.90 4.20
N GLN A 29 8.60 19.82 3.47
CA GLN A 29 7.49 18.91 3.80
C GLN A 29 7.91 17.82 4.76
N TYR A 30 7.14 17.65 5.84
CA TYR A 30 7.31 16.54 6.76
C TYR A 30 6.63 15.29 6.23
N THR A 31 7.35 14.18 6.12
CA THR A 31 6.79 12.87 5.73
C THR A 31 7.19 11.82 6.76
N VAL A 32 6.37 10.79 6.92
CA VAL A 32 6.65 9.65 7.80
C VAL A 32 6.39 8.36 7.05
N SER A 33 7.31 7.39 7.14
CA SER A 33 7.11 6.04 6.65
C SER A 33 7.31 5.03 7.78
N ILE A 34 6.40 4.08 7.93
CA ILE A 34 6.45 2.97 8.89
C ILE A 34 6.50 1.67 8.12
N SER A 35 7.63 0.97 8.18
CA SER A 35 7.76 -0.33 7.54
C SER A 35 7.02 -1.38 8.37
N LEU A 36 5.93 -1.91 7.84
CA LEU A 36 5.03 -2.82 8.57
C LEU A 36 5.52 -4.26 8.52
N LEU A 37 6.26 -4.65 7.48
CA LEU A 37 6.66 -6.04 7.27
C LEU A 37 8.16 -6.14 7.04
N GLU A 38 8.85 -6.76 7.99
CA GLU A 38 10.01 -7.62 7.71
C GLU A 38 9.66 -9.10 7.90
N ALA A 39 8.37 -9.42 8.10
CA ALA A 39 7.98 -10.78 8.43
C ALA A 39 8.21 -11.67 7.22
N LYS A 40 9.20 -12.52 7.33
CA LYS A 40 9.60 -13.57 6.39
C LYS A 40 8.41 -14.51 6.14
N VAL A 41 7.48 -14.13 5.26
CA VAL A 41 6.33 -14.94 4.86
C VAL A 41 6.81 -16.18 4.13
N ASN A 42 6.05 -17.28 4.20
CA ASN A 42 6.38 -18.57 3.57
C ASN A 42 7.79 -19.08 3.93
N ALA A 43 8.16 -19.05 5.22
CA ALA A 43 9.45 -19.55 5.70
C ALA A 43 10.65 -18.98 4.92
N LEU A 44 10.71 -17.65 4.75
CA LEU A 44 11.74 -16.92 3.99
C LEU A 44 11.67 -16.99 2.46
N GLN A 45 10.66 -17.64 1.90
CA GLN A 45 10.58 -17.82 0.45
C GLN A 45 9.44 -17.01 -0.19
N GLY A 46 8.67 -16.26 0.62
CA GLY A 46 7.52 -15.50 0.13
C GLY A 46 7.92 -14.33 -0.75
N PRO A 47 6.96 -13.77 -1.52
CA PRO A 47 7.20 -12.57 -2.31
C PRO A 47 7.69 -11.44 -1.40
N ASP A 48 8.72 -10.72 -1.85
CA ASP A 48 9.21 -9.53 -1.18
C ASP A 48 8.33 -8.34 -1.58
N LEU A 49 7.14 -8.28 -1.00
CA LEU A 49 6.21 -7.16 -1.14
C LEU A 49 6.45 -6.18 0.02
N PRO A 50 7.14 -5.04 -0.20
CA PRO A 50 7.38 -4.08 0.86
C PRO A 50 6.06 -3.41 1.24
N LEU A 51 5.67 -3.55 2.51
CA LEU A 51 4.49 -2.86 3.04
C LEU A 51 4.92 -1.78 4.00
N ALA A 52 4.65 -0.54 3.60
CA ALA A 52 4.92 0.65 4.38
C ALA A 52 3.66 1.49 4.51
N LEU A 53 3.38 1.94 5.74
CA LEU A 53 2.38 2.95 6.00
C LEU A 53 3.04 4.33 5.90
N PHE A 54 2.54 5.17 5.00
CA PHE A 54 3.16 6.45 4.68
C PHE A 54 2.22 7.61 4.99
N PHE A 55 2.77 8.67 5.57
CA PHE A 55 2.11 9.94 5.80
C PHE A 55 2.67 11.02 4.88
N SER A 56 1.77 11.73 4.22
CA SER A 56 2.08 12.97 3.51
C SER A 56 1.06 14.06 3.84
N PRO A 57 1.51 15.28 4.20
CA PRO A 57 0.62 16.40 4.47
C PRO A 57 -0.06 16.91 3.19
N LEU A 58 0.43 16.54 2.01
CA LEU A 58 -0.22 16.84 0.74
C LEU A 58 -1.39 15.91 0.46
N ASN A 59 -1.42 14.74 1.10
CA ASN A 59 -2.57 13.87 1.03
C ASN A 59 -3.65 14.38 1.99
N THR A 60 -4.71 14.95 1.44
CA THR A 60 -5.81 15.53 2.21
C THR A 60 -7.00 14.56 2.34
N LEU A 61 -6.80 13.29 2.00
CA LEU A 61 -7.82 12.25 2.02
C LEU A 61 -7.60 11.27 3.18
N ASP A 62 -8.69 10.79 3.77
CA ASP A 62 -8.70 9.55 4.55
C ASP A 62 -9.21 8.45 3.61
N SER A 63 -8.32 7.58 3.13
CA SER A 63 -8.68 6.41 2.31
C SER A 63 -8.93 5.15 3.14
N GLY A 64 -9.10 5.31 4.46
CA GLY A 64 -9.34 4.24 5.43
C GLY A 64 -8.22 4.05 6.44
N TYR A 65 -7.10 4.78 6.30
CA TYR A 65 -5.91 4.67 7.16
C TYR A 65 -5.70 5.88 8.08
N GLY A 66 -6.57 6.89 8.00
CA GLY A 66 -6.38 8.19 8.63
C GLY A 66 -6.04 9.28 7.62
N LEU A 67 -6.34 10.53 7.96
CA LEU A 67 -6.12 11.68 7.10
C LEU A 67 -4.63 11.82 6.75
N GLY A 68 -4.32 11.78 5.46
CA GLY A 68 -2.96 11.90 4.94
C GLY A 68 -2.11 10.64 5.05
N TRP A 69 -2.67 9.56 5.60
CA TRP A 69 -2.03 8.25 5.67
C TRP A 69 -2.53 7.33 4.54
N ASN A 70 -1.61 6.55 3.99
CA ASN A 70 -1.92 5.51 3.02
C ASN A 70 -0.94 4.33 3.14
N LEU A 71 -1.37 3.16 2.70
CA LEU A 71 -0.48 2.03 2.49
C LEU A 71 0.19 2.16 1.11
N GLN A 72 1.50 2.00 1.02
CA GLN A 72 2.25 2.13 -0.25
C GLN A 72 2.17 0.85 -1.09
N LEU A 73 0.98 0.56 -1.62
CA LEU A 73 0.77 -0.50 -2.61
C LEU A 73 0.85 0.04 -4.03
N SER A 74 1.15 -0.84 -4.98
CA SER A 74 0.96 -0.54 -6.40
C SER A 74 -0.52 -0.27 -6.67
N GLN A 75 -0.85 0.68 -7.54
CA GLN A 75 -2.23 0.98 -7.91
C GLN A 75 -2.33 1.53 -9.33
N TYR A 76 -3.34 1.08 -10.06
CA TYR A 76 -3.67 1.63 -11.37
C TYR A 76 -5.02 2.35 -11.31
N ASP A 77 -5.01 3.67 -11.51
CA ASP A 77 -6.24 4.46 -11.63
C ASP A 77 -6.74 4.38 -13.07
N THR A 78 -7.83 3.63 -13.27
CA THR A 78 -8.40 3.36 -14.60
C THR A 78 -9.05 4.58 -15.25
N ALA A 79 -9.42 5.60 -14.47
CA ALA A 79 -10.04 6.83 -14.97
C ALA A 79 -8.97 7.81 -15.51
N THR A 80 -7.88 7.99 -14.77
CA THR A 80 -6.75 8.85 -15.18
C THR A 80 -5.73 8.13 -16.06
N GLN A 81 -5.78 6.80 -16.06
CA GLN A 81 -4.85 5.88 -16.70
C GLN A 81 -3.41 6.03 -16.18
N ILE A 82 -3.27 6.22 -14.87
CA ILE A 82 -1.97 6.37 -14.22
C ILE A 82 -1.70 5.14 -13.36
N ILE A 83 -0.55 4.51 -13.56
CA ILE A 83 0.01 3.45 -12.72
C ILE A 83 1.02 4.08 -11.77
N SER A 84 0.88 3.80 -10.48
CA SER A 84 1.87 4.09 -9.44
C SER A 84 2.34 2.77 -8.86
N ALA A 85 3.61 2.44 -8.99
CA ALA A 85 4.16 1.18 -8.48
C ALA A 85 4.69 1.34 -7.06
N HIS A 86 4.61 0.28 -6.24
CA HIS A 86 5.12 0.30 -4.86
C HIS A 86 6.64 0.56 -4.81
N SER A 87 7.37 0.14 -5.84
CA SER A 87 8.82 0.35 -6.01
C SER A 87 9.18 1.81 -6.29
N GLY A 88 8.18 2.70 -6.40
CA GLY A 88 8.33 4.04 -6.93
C GLY A 88 7.97 4.11 -8.41
N GLY A 89 7.95 5.34 -8.94
CA GLY A 89 7.50 5.60 -10.31
C GLY A 89 5.98 5.72 -10.43
N SER A 90 5.55 6.77 -11.11
CA SER A 90 4.15 6.98 -11.46
C SER A 90 4.08 7.49 -12.88
N PHE A 91 3.44 6.72 -13.77
CA PHE A 91 3.43 7.02 -15.19
C PHE A 91 2.03 6.90 -15.76
N ARG A 92 1.72 7.79 -16.69
CA ARG A 92 0.46 7.75 -17.44
C ARG A 92 0.60 6.82 -18.65
N ARG A 93 -0.41 6.00 -18.90
CA ARG A 93 -0.55 5.24 -20.14
C ARG A 93 -0.57 6.20 -21.34
N THR A 94 0.27 5.94 -22.33
CA THR A 94 0.33 6.68 -23.59
C THR A 94 -0.06 5.83 -24.80
N GLY A 95 -0.20 4.52 -24.62
CA GLY A 95 -0.57 3.58 -25.68
C GLY A 95 -0.53 2.14 -25.21
N SER A 96 -0.57 1.20 -26.16
CA SER A 96 -0.42 -0.23 -25.91
C SER A 96 0.15 -0.94 -27.13
N GLU A 97 0.90 -2.01 -26.89
CA GLU A 97 1.40 -2.96 -27.89
C GLU A 97 0.93 -4.36 -27.49
N GLY A 98 -0.09 -4.88 -28.18
CA GLY A 98 -0.84 -6.04 -27.69
C GLY A 98 -1.43 -5.77 -26.31
N SER A 99 -1.17 -6.65 -25.34
CA SER A 99 -1.57 -6.44 -23.93
C SER A 99 -0.62 -5.54 -23.15
N ARG A 100 0.58 -5.23 -23.67
CA ARG A 100 1.55 -4.41 -22.94
C ARG A 100 1.13 -2.95 -22.99
N VAL A 101 1.07 -2.31 -21.82
CA VAL A 101 0.82 -0.87 -21.70
C VAL A 101 2.12 -0.11 -21.94
N LEU A 102 2.05 0.94 -22.78
CA LEU A 102 3.18 1.81 -23.08
C LEU A 102 3.11 3.10 -22.26
N MET A 103 4.24 3.52 -21.72
CA MET A 103 4.40 4.70 -20.86
C MET A 103 5.62 5.51 -21.31
N ARG A 104 5.40 6.52 -22.17
CA ARG A 104 6.50 7.27 -22.80
C ARG A 104 7.46 7.97 -21.82
N GLU A 105 6.97 8.33 -20.63
CA GLU A 105 7.76 9.01 -19.60
C GLU A 105 8.63 8.05 -18.77
N GLN A 106 8.40 6.74 -18.86
CA GLN A 106 9.17 5.73 -18.16
C GLN A 106 10.52 5.54 -18.86
N LYS A 107 11.55 6.21 -18.34
CA LYS A 107 12.93 6.11 -18.87
C LYS A 107 13.69 4.89 -18.35
N ILE A 108 13.25 4.32 -17.24
CA ILE A 108 13.85 3.15 -16.59
C ILE A 108 12.80 2.05 -16.62
N ASP A 109 13.15 0.89 -17.18
CA ASP A 109 12.28 -0.29 -17.25
C ASP A 109 12.34 -1.05 -15.91
N ASP A 110 11.87 -0.40 -14.84
CA ASP A 110 11.77 -0.92 -13.48
C ASP A 110 10.53 -1.82 -13.28
N PHE A 111 9.45 -1.53 -14.01
CA PHE A 111 8.27 -2.37 -14.08
C PHE A 111 7.58 -2.31 -15.45
N ARG A 112 6.73 -3.29 -15.75
CA ARG A 112 5.92 -3.35 -16.96
C ARG A 112 4.48 -3.68 -16.60
N LEU A 113 3.55 -2.88 -17.09
CA LEU A 113 2.12 -3.12 -16.92
C LEU A 113 1.53 -3.79 -18.17
N PHE A 114 0.68 -4.79 -17.95
CA PHE A 114 -0.09 -5.47 -18.97
C PHE A 114 -1.58 -5.35 -18.65
N ASP A 115 -2.37 -5.01 -19.66
CA ASP A 115 -3.83 -5.00 -19.63
C ASP A 115 -4.32 -6.38 -20.11
N GLU A 116 -4.82 -7.18 -19.17
CA GLU A 116 -5.28 -8.56 -19.45
C GLU A 116 -6.78 -8.60 -19.81
N GLY A 117 -7.43 -7.43 -19.87
CA GLY A 117 -8.87 -7.31 -20.10
C GLY A 117 -9.70 -7.64 -18.85
N GLY A 118 -11.00 -7.40 -18.93
CA GLY A 118 -11.92 -7.71 -17.83
C GLY A 118 -11.62 -6.95 -16.53
N ASN A 119 -10.99 -5.78 -16.61
CA ASN A 119 -10.49 -5.00 -15.47
C ASN A 119 -9.37 -5.68 -14.65
N ILE A 120 -8.65 -6.62 -15.26
CA ILE A 120 -7.49 -7.29 -14.69
C ILE A 120 -6.25 -6.73 -15.37
N TYR A 121 -5.24 -6.42 -14.55
CA TYR A 121 -3.94 -5.96 -15.03
C TYR A 121 -2.84 -6.78 -14.36
N ARG A 122 -1.71 -6.92 -15.04
CA ARG A 122 -0.53 -7.59 -14.49
C ARG A 122 0.65 -6.64 -14.50
N LEU A 123 1.24 -6.42 -13.33
CA LEU A 123 2.41 -5.58 -13.13
C LEU A 123 3.61 -6.48 -12.86
N VAL A 124 4.61 -6.44 -13.73
CA VAL A 124 5.83 -7.24 -13.64
C VAL A 124 6.99 -6.33 -13.30
N HIS A 125 7.62 -6.54 -12.15
CA HIS A 125 8.77 -5.78 -11.70
C HIS A 125 10.07 -6.39 -12.20
N ARG A 126 11.11 -5.56 -12.32
CA ARG A 126 12.46 -6.00 -12.69
C ARG A 126 13.04 -7.01 -11.70
N SER A 127 12.61 -6.98 -10.43
CA SER A 127 12.99 -7.94 -9.40
C SER A 127 12.46 -9.36 -9.65
N GLY A 128 11.50 -9.53 -10.57
CA GLY A 128 10.79 -10.79 -10.77
C GLY A 128 9.47 -10.89 -9.99
N LEU A 129 9.15 -9.91 -9.13
CA LEU A 129 7.85 -9.82 -8.49
C LEU A 129 6.75 -9.56 -9.53
N VAL A 130 5.67 -10.33 -9.47
CA VAL A 130 4.50 -10.14 -10.34
C VAL A 130 3.26 -9.86 -9.49
N GLU A 131 2.61 -8.74 -9.73
CA GLU A 131 1.35 -8.38 -9.08
C GLU A 131 0.21 -8.49 -10.09
N ARG A 132 -0.86 -9.20 -9.72
CA ARG A 132 -2.11 -9.18 -10.45
C ARG A 132 -3.05 -8.19 -9.78
N LEU A 133 -3.36 -7.13 -10.51
CA LEU A 133 -4.22 -6.04 -10.11
C LEU A 133 -5.65 -6.30 -10.60
N SER A 134 -6.65 -6.02 -9.78
CA SER A 134 -8.07 -6.07 -10.19
C SER A 134 -8.77 -4.78 -9.79
N LYS A 135 -9.60 -4.24 -10.69
CA LYS A 135 -10.45 -3.08 -10.37
C LYS A 135 -11.41 -3.42 -9.25
N HIS A 136 -11.42 -2.61 -8.20
CA HIS A 136 -12.36 -2.77 -7.10
C HIS A 136 -13.75 -2.25 -7.48
N ALA A 137 -14.80 -2.97 -7.09
CA ALA A 137 -16.16 -2.56 -7.40
C ALA A 137 -16.50 -1.21 -6.74
N GLY A 138 -17.06 -0.28 -7.52
CA GLY A 138 -17.41 1.06 -7.04
C GLY A 138 -16.23 2.04 -6.94
N SER A 139 -15.02 1.63 -7.33
CA SER A 139 -13.84 2.50 -7.40
C SER A 139 -13.21 2.43 -8.80
N ASP A 140 -12.40 3.44 -9.15
CA ASP A 140 -11.59 3.43 -10.38
C ASP A 140 -10.22 2.80 -10.19
N LEU A 141 -9.90 2.35 -8.97
CA LEU A 141 -8.61 1.78 -8.63
C LEU A 141 -8.59 0.28 -8.88
N ALA A 142 -7.59 -0.16 -9.63
CA ALA A 142 -7.14 -1.54 -9.65
C ALA A 142 -5.96 -1.72 -8.71
N LEU A 143 -6.10 -2.69 -7.79
CA LEU A 143 -5.16 -2.95 -6.71
C LEU A 143 -4.70 -4.40 -6.71
N PRO A 144 -3.53 -4.72 -6.12
CA PRO A 144 -2.98 -6.07 -6.13
C PRO A 144 -3.91 -6.99 -5.36
N VAL A 145 -4.44 -8.02 -6.00
CA VAL A 145 -5.23 -9.09 -5.35
C VAL A 145 -4.42 -10.37 -5.19
N GLU A 146 -3.41 -10.56 -6.04
CA GLU A 146 -2.45 -11.65 -5.98
C GLU A 146 -1.04 -11.10 -6.23
N VAL A 147 -0.05 -11.54 -5.45
CA VAL A 147 1.35 -11.18 -5.62
C VAL A 147 2.20 -12.44 -5.61
N TYR A 148 2.97 -12.62 -6.68
CA TYR A 148 3.81 -13.78 -6.92
C TYR A 148 5.28 -13.40 -6.77
N GLY A 149 6.01 -14.19 -6.00
CA GLY A 149 7.46 -14.10 -5.88
C GLY A 149 8.15 -14.82 -7.04
N ASP A 150 9.45 -14.59 -7.18
CA ASP A 150 10.31 -15.25 -8.17
C ASP A 150 10.26 -16.79 -8.09
N LYS A 151 10.03 -17.34 -6.89
CA LYS A 151 9.90 -18.78 -6.60
C LYS A 151 8.45 -19.31 -6.66
N GLY A 152 7.51 -18.53 -7.19
CA GLY A 152 6.12 -18.93 -7.37
C GLY A 152 5.28 -18.95 -6.08
N HIS A 153 5.81 -18.44 -4.97
CA HIS A 153 5.01 -18.26 -3.76
C HIS A 153 4.03 -17.10 -3.93
N LEU A 154 2.84 -17.25 -3.34
CA LEU A 154 1.70 -16.36 -3.53
C LEU A 154 1.34 -15.65 -2.22
N LEU A 155 1.00 -14.36 -2.33
CA LEU A 155 0.21 -13.61 -1.37
C LEU A 155 -1.13 -13.25 -2.00
N LYS A 156 -2.22 -13.42 -1.26
CA LYS A 156 -3.57 -12.97 -1.63
C LYS A 156 -3.94 -11.76 -0.77
N LEU A 157 -4.42 -10.70 -1.39
CA LEU A 157 -4.79 -9.45 -0.73
C LEU A 157 -6.30 -9.25 -0.84
N GLU A 158 -6.93 -8.94 0.28
CA GLU A 158 -8.38 -8.75 0.38
C GLU A 158 -8.70 -7.31 0.78
N TYR A 159 -9.75 -6.76 0.17
CA TYR A 159 -10.13 -5.36 0.32
C TYR A 159 -11.61 -5.22 0.67
N GLU A 160 -11.93 -4.17 1.42
CA GLU A 160 -13.29 -3.73 1.69
C GLU A 160 -13.48 -2.28 1.21
N SER A 161 -14.72 -1.94 0.87
CA SER A 161 -15.09 -0.57 0.52
C SER A 161 -15.12 0.33 1.76
N PHE A 162 -14.34 1.39 1.74
CA PHE A 162 -14.37 2.47 2.74
C PHE A 162 -14.92 3.74 2.09
N SER A 163 -15.98 4.31 2.64
CA SER A 163 -16.52 5.58 2.18
C SER A 163 -15.88 6.73 2.94
N ASP A 164 -15.33 7.71 2.22
CA ASP A 164 -14.88 8.95 2.85
C ASP A 164 -16.06 9.91 3.15
N LYS A 165 -15.73 11.09 3.67
CA LYS A 165 -16.70 12.14 4.03
C LYS A 165 -17.52 12.67 2.84
N ASP A 166 -17.02 12.50 1.62
CA ASP A 166 -17.64 12.97 0.39
C ASP A 166 -18.37 11.82 -0.35
N ASN A 167 -18.66 10.71 0.37
CA ASN A 167 -19.28 9.49 -0.13
C ASN A 167 -18.51 8.79 -1.26
N LYS A 168 -17.20 9.07 -1.39
CA LYS A 168 -16.36 8.41 -2.36
C LYS A 168 -15.84 7.09 -1.79
N ILE A 169 -15.93 6.04 -2.61
CA ILE A 169 -15.48 4.70 -2.25
C ILE A 169 -13.98 4.54 -2.51
N HIS A 170 -13.27 4.18 -1.45
CA HIS A 170 -11.87 3.80 -1.46
C HIS A 170 -11.74 2.32 -1.04
N PRO A 171 -11.11 1.47 -1.85
CA PRO A 171 -10.73 0.14 -1.41
C PRO A 171 -9.66 0.21 -0.31
N ARG A 172 -9.97 -0.33 0.87
CA ARG A 172 -9.04 -0.46 2.00
C ARG A 172 -8.61 -1.91 2.13
N LEU A 173 -7.31 -2.15 2.24
CA LEU A 173 -6.79 -3.48 2.54
C LEU A 173 -7.29 -3.92 3.91
N THR A 174 -7.76 -5.16 4.00
CA THR A 174 -8.24 -5.76 5.26
C THR A 174 -7.38 -6.94 5.66
N GLN A 175 -6.95 -7.77 4.70
CA GLN A 175 -6.15 -8.94 4.98
C GLN A 175 -5.12 -9.22 3.88
N ILE A 176 -4.02 -9.85 4.30
CA ILE A 176 -3.11 -10.55 3.42
C ILE A 176 -3.00 -11.98 3.91
N LYS A 177 -3.15 -12.93 2.99
CA LYS A 177 -3.00 -14.35 3.23
C LYS A 177 -1.86 -14.91 2.41
N ASP A 178 -1.19 -15.93 2.93
CA ASP A 178 -0.24 -16.70 2.14
C ASP A 178 -0.95 -17.77 1.29
N HIS A 179 -0.16 -18.58 0.57
CA HIS A 179 -0.65 -19.64 -0.29
C HIS A 179 -1.44 -20.75 0.44
N THR A 180 -1.30 -20.87 1.76
CA THR A 180 -2.04 -21.82 2.62
C THR A 180 -3.30 -21.20 3.24
N ASP A 181 -3.68 -20.00 2.79
CA ASP A 181 -4.77 -19.18 3.34
C ASP A 181 -4.55 -18.73 4.80
N LYS A 182 -3.31 -18.84 5.31
CA LYS A 182 -2.94 -18.30 6.60
C LYS A 182 -2.81 -16.79 6.52
N VAL A 183 -3.48 -16.08 7.44
CA VAL A 183 -3.41 -14.61 7.54
C VAL A 183 -2.03 -14.17 8.04
N VAL A 184 -1.35 -13.37 7.24
CA VAL A 184 -0.03 -12.79 7.56
C VAL A 184 -0.12 -11.32 7.98
N LEU A 185 -1.17 -10.62 7.55
CA LEU A 185 -1.49 -9.26 7.96
C LEU A 185 -3.01 -9.09 8.02
N ARG A 186 -3.51 -8.42 9.06
CA ARG A 186 -4.91 -7.99 9.19
C ARG A 186 -4.97 -6.52 9.59
N ILE A 187 -5.89 -5.76 9.00
CA ILE A 187 -6.11 -4.35 9.30
C ILE A 187 -7.55 -4.14 9.77
N ASP A 188 -7.70 -3.78 11.04
CA ASP A 188 -8.98 -3.51 11.69
C ASP A 188 -9.15 -1.99 11.86
N ARG A 189 -10.13 -1.40 11.15
CA ARG A 189 -10.42 0.04 11.19
C ARG A 189 -11.72 0.29 11.96
N GLN A 190 -11.63 1.04 13.04
CA GLN A 190 -12.76 1.61 13.79
C GLN A 190 -12.91 3.09 13.46
N SER A 191 -13.72 3.88 14.17
CA SER A 191 -13.90 5.31 13.84
C SER A 191 -12.70 6.18 14.27
N ASN A 192 -12.08 5.88 15.41
CA ASN A 192 -10.98 6.64 16.04
C ASN A 192 -9.69 5.82 16.18
N ARG A 193 -9.66 4.61 15.62
CA ARG A 193 -8.52 3.70 15.73
C ARG A 193 -8.35 2.87 14.46
N LEU A 194 -7.11 2.57 14.11
CA LEU A 194 -6.72 1.61 13.09
C LEU A 194 -5.67 0.68 13.72
N ASP A 195 -5.93 -0.62 13.73
CA ASP A 195 -5.01 -1.64 14.21
C ASP A 195 -4.47 -2.47 13.04
N ILE A 196 -3.16 -2.61 12.98
CA ILE A 196 -2.46 -3.42 11.98
C ILE A 196 -1.80 -4.60 12.69
N HIS A 197 -2.37 -5.78 12.50
CA HIS A 197 -1.94 -7.03 13.13
C HIS A 197 -1.04 -7.82 12.18
N LEU A 198 0.20 -8.11 12.60
CA LEU A 198 1.11 -8.97 11.88
C LEU A 198 1.04 -10.41 12.40
N ASN A 199 0.94 -11.37 11.47
CA ASN A 199 0.86 -12.80 11.71
C ASN A 199 -0.11 -13.16 12.86
N PRO A 200 -1.40 -12.76 12.78
CA PRO A 200 -2.40 -13.18 13.73
C PRO A 200 -2.55 -14.70 13.71
N ASN A 201 -2.68 -15.30 14.89
CA ASN A 201 -3.05 -16.71 15.02
C ASN A 201 -4.58 -16.88 14.90
N GLY A 202 -5.05 -18.13 14.88
CA GLY A 202 -6.49 -18.43 14.79
C GLY A 202 -7.33 -17.94 15.97
N SER A 203 -6.71 -17.56 17.10
CA SER A 203 -7.39 -16.96 18.26
C SER A 203 -7.39 -15.43 18.24
N GLY A 204 -6.88 -14.80 17.18
CA GLY A 204 -6.82 -13.34 17.02
C GLY A 204 -5.62 -12.65 17.68
N ASN A 205 -4.73 -13.39 18.34
CA ASN A 205 -3.50 -12.84 18.89
C ASN A 205 -2.46 -12.65 17.78
N ALA A 206 -1.97 -11.43 17.62
CA ALA A 206 -0.95 -11.08 16.65
C ALA A 206 0.46 -11.15 17.25
N LYS A 207 1.45 -11.48 16.42
CA LYS A 207 2.87 -11.40 16.82
C LYS A 207 3.30 -9.95 17.09
N ALA A 208 2.70 -9.02 16.36
CA ALA A 208 2.90 -7.59 16.53
C ALA A 208 1.61 -6.87 16.13
N THR A 209 1.25 -5.83 16.87
CA THR A 209 0.14 -4.93 16.53
C THR A 209 0.63 -3.49 16.56
N TYR A 210 0.42 -2.75 15.47
CA TYR A 210 0.57 -1.30 15.44
C TYR A 210 -0.80 -0.68 15.60
N SER A 211 -0.91 0.35 16.42
CA SER A 211 -2.19 1.03 16.66
C SER A 211 -2.07 2.50 16.34
N LEU A 212 -2.85 2.97 15.38
CA LEU A 212 -2.98 4.39 15.06
C LEU A 212 -4.24 4.93 15.71
N HIS A 213 -4.08 5.90 16.60
CA HIS A 213 -5.20 6.63 17.19
C HIS A 213 -5.48 7.90 16.42
N MET A 214 -6.76 8.20 16.23
CA MET A 214 -7.23 9.33 15.46
C MET A 214 -8.16 10.21 16.27
N ASP A 215 -8.11 11.51 16.00
CA ASP A 215 -9.09 12.47 16.51
C ASP A 215 -10.43 12.40 15.71
N SER A 216 -11.36 13.29 16.07
CA SER A 216 -12.65 13.41 15.38
C SER A 216 -12.52 13.83 13.90
N LEU A 217 -11.43 14.53 13.55
CA LEU A 217 -11.09 14.97 12.19
C LEU A 217 -10.28 13.92 11.41
N LYS A 218 -10.09 12.71 11.97
CA LYS A 218 -9.33 11.59 11.40
C LYS A 218 -7.83 11.86 11.28
N ARG A 219 -7.31 12.89 11.95
CA ARG A 219 -5.87 13.10 12.06
C ARG A 219 -5.30 12.07 13.02
N VAL A 220 -4.22 11.41 12.62
CA VAL A 220 -3.53 10.45 13.49
C VAL A 220 -2.79 11.23 14.56
N THR A 221 -3.24 11.08 15.80
CA THR A 221 -2.67 11.75 16.97
C THR A 221 -1.58 10.92 17.63
N SER A 222 -1.61 9.60 17.46
CA SER A 222 -0.51 8.74 17.89
C SER A 222 -0.40 7.44 17.12
N VAL A 223 0.83 6.93 17.06
CA VAL A 223 1.15 5.60 16.56
C VAL A 223 1.83 4.82 17.67
N VAL A 224 1.18 3.77 18.15
CA VAL A 224 1.70 2.84 19.17
C VAL A 224 2.39 1.69 18.46
N LEU A 225 3.64 1.43 18.84
CA LEU A 225 4.45 0.35 18.31
C LEU A 225 4.20 -0.96 19.07
N PRO A 226 4.42 -2.12 18.43
CA PRO A 226 4.32 -3.46 19.02
C PRO A 226 5.46 -3.74 20.02
N THR A 227 5.51 -2.96 21.10
CA THR A 227 6.54 -3.01 22.14
C THR A 227 5.87 -3.17 23.51
N THR A 228 6.54 -3.84 24.45
CA THR A 228 5.98 -4.13 25.77
C THR A 228 5.72 -2.88 26.61
N ASP A 229 6.49 -1.81 26.36
CA ASP A 229 6.37 -0.50 26.98
C ASP A 229 5.35 0.42 26.27
N GLN A 230 4.69 -0.07 25.21
CA GLN A 230 3.76 0.70 24.39
C GLN A 230 4.37 2.03 23.90
N ALA A 231 5.63 1.97 23.48
CA ALA A 231 6.30 3.12 22.89
C ALA A 231 5.41 3.72 21.79
N SER A 232 5.15 5.01 21.90
CA SER A 232 4.22 5.71 21.02
C SER A 232 4.78 7.03 20.56
N TRP A 233 4.59 7.33 19.28
CA TRP A 233 4.76 8.68 18.75
C TRP A 233 3.46 9.43 18.85
N ARG A 234 3.55 10.72 19.23
CA ARG A 234 2.42 11.63 19.36
C ARG A 234 2.67 12.87 18.51
N TYR A 235 1.61 13.36 17.87
CA TYR A 235 1.62 14.54 17.00
C TYR A 235 0.74 15.64 17.57
#